data_AF-A0A382M3J4-F1
#
_entry.id   AF-A0A382M3J4-F1
#
_cell.length_a   1.000
_cell.length_b   1.000
_cell.length_c   1.000
_cell.angle_alpha   90.00
_cell.angle_beta   90.00
_cell.angle_gamma   90.00
#
_symmetry.space_group_name_H-M   'P 1'
#
loop_
_entity.id
_entity.type
_entity.pdbx_description
1 polymer ?
#
loop_
_entity_poly.entity_id
_entity_poly.type
_entity_poly.pdbx_seq_one_letter_code
_entity_poly.pdbx_strand_id
1 'polypeptide(L)'
;MDFNFKFTKSKVEALLPDNNHADEWFELMKDMLPKYKIDTVNRVAGFIAQCSHESRQFTVLEENLNYSAKALNLIFPKYFKKLGRDADDYHRDPKAIANVIYANRMGNGNTKSGEGWKFRGRGVIQLTGKNNYTAFAEDIDKSLNKTIDYLKSKKGALE
;
A
#
# COMPACT_ATOMS: atom_id res chain seq x y z
N MET A 1 -21.19 5.71 -14.08
CA MET A 1 -22.02 4.56 -13.70
C MET A 1 -22.22 4.67 -12.21
N ASP A 2 -23.43 4.49 -11.73
CA ASP A 2 -23.75 4.55 -10.29
C ASP A 2 -23.89 3.13 -9.73
N PHE A 3 -23.83 3.00 -8.40
CA PHE A 3 -24.06 1.71 -7.74
C PHE A 3 -25.43 1.14 -8.07
N ASN A 4 -25.50 -0.18 -8.25
CA ASN A 4 -26.79 -0.88 -8.45
C ASN A 4 -27.59 -1.09 -7.15
N PHE A 5 -27.09 -0.56 -6.04
CA PHE A 5 -27.67 -0.68 -4.72
C PHE A 5 -27.44 0.60 -3.93
N LYS A 6 -28.19 0.78 -2.83
CA LYS A 6 -27.99 1.92 -1.93
C LYS A 6 -26.68 1.75 -1.15
N PHE A 7 -25.59 2.35 -1.63
CA PHE A 7 -24.32 2.45 -0.92
C PHE A 7 -24.38 3.63 0.06
N THR A 8 -24.19 3.38 1.35
CA THR A 8 -24.38 4.39 2.42
C THR A 8 -23.17 4.46 3.33
N LYS A 9 -22.94 5.64 3.92
CA LYS A 9 -21.93 5.87 4.95
C LYS A 9 -22.00 4.83 6.08
N SER A 10 -23.20 4.57 6.61
CA SER A 10 -23.42 3.59 7.67
C SER A 10 -22.97 2.17 7.32
N LYS A 11 -22.99 1.77 6.04
CA LYS A 11 -22.47 0.47 5.62
C LYS A 11 -20.94 0.44 5.67
N VAL A 12 -20.29 1.52 5.27
CA VAL A 12 -18.82 1.63 5.35
C VAL A 12 -18.36 1.66 6.80
N GLU A 13 -19.03 2.42 7.66
CA GLU A 13 -18.77 2.45 9.11
C GLU A 13 -18.93 1.06 9.74
N ALA A 14 -19.96 0.30 9.36
CA ALA A 14 -20.14 -1.07 9.83
C ALA A 14 -19.07 -2.05 9.32
N LEU A 15 -18.50 -1.81 8.13
CA LEU A 15 -17.43 -2.63 7.55
C LEU A 15 -16.04 -2.28 8.08
N LEU A 16 -15.86 -1.04 8.59
CA LEU A 16 -14.60 -0.50 9.10
C LEU A 16 -14.76 0.01 10.55
N PRO A 17 -15.20 -0.84 11.50
CA PRO A 17 -15.57 -0.41 12.85
C PRO A 17 -14.42 0.21 13.66
N ASP A 18 -13.16 -0.11 13.34
CA ASP A 18 -11.98 0.44 14.02
C ASP A 18 -11.37 1.66 13.29
N ASN A 19 -12.02 2.15 12.23
CA ASN A 19 -11.59 3.33 11.50
C ASN A 19 -12.46 4.55 11.82
N ASN A 20 -11.93 5.47 12.63
CA ASN A 20 -12.59 6.71 13.00
C ASN A 20 -12.79 7.72 11.85
N HIS A 21 -12.30 7.40 10.65
CA HIS A 21 -12.42 8.19 9.42
C HIS A 21 -13.14 7.42 8.30
N ALA A 22 -13.98 6.45 8.65
CA ALA A 22 -14.76 5.65 7.69
C ALA A 22 -15.68 6.52 6.81
N ASP A 23 -16.07 7.70 7.29
CA ASP A 23 -16.85 8.68 6.54
C ASP A 23 -16.07 9.31 5.39
N GLU A 24 -14.81 9.69 5.60
CA GLU A 24 -13.94 10.17 4.54
C GLU A 24 -13.70 9.08 3.47
N TRP A 25 -13.57 7.82 3.90
CA TRP A 25 -13.45 6.69 2.98
C TRP A 25 -14.73 6.44 2.20
N PHE A 26 -15.91 6.60 2.82
CA PHE A 26 -17.18 6.51 2.11
C PHE A 26 -17.27 7.55 0.99
N GLU A 27 -16.93 8.82 1.24
CA GLU A 27 -16.97 9.86 0.20
C GLU A 27 -16.03 9.53 -0.97
N LEU A 28 -14.82 9.04 -0.69
CA LEU A 28 -13.89 8.61 -1.73
C LEU A 28 -14.38 7.38 -2.50
N MET A 29 -14.87 6.35 -1.80
CA MET A 29 -15.37 5.11 -2.41
C MET A 29 -16.59 5.37 -3.29
N LYS A 30 -17.49 6.24 -2.85
CA LYS A 30 -18.70 6.61 -3.57
C LYS A 30 -18.38 7.13 -4.98
N ASP A 31 -17.33 7.93 -5.11
CA ASP A 31 -16.93 8.51 -6.38
C ASP A 31 -16.02 7.59 -7.21
N MET A 32 -15.21 6.75 -6.55
CA MET A 32 -14.12 6.02 -7.19
C MET A 32 -14.49 4.60 -7.61
N LEU A 33 -15.15 3.83 -6.73
CA LEU A 33 -15.48 2.43 -7.00
C LEU A 33 -16.28 2.23 -8.30
N PRO A 34 -17.27 3.09 -8.64
CA PRO A 34 -18.01 2.91 -9.88
C PRO A 34 -17.18 3.13 -11.15
N LYS A 35 -16.10 3.93 -11.10
CA LYS A 35 -15.17 4.10 -12.24
C LYS A 35 -14.49 2.79 -12.63
N TYR A 36 -14.23 1.94 -11.64
CA TYR A 36 -13.63 0.61 -11.79
C TYR A 36 -14.67 -0.51 -11.88
N LYS A 37 -15.95 -0.16 -12.06
CA LYS A 37 -17.09 -1.09 -12.11
C LYS A 37 -17.25 -1.91 -10.82
N ILE A 38 -16.78 -1.39 -9.69
CA ILE A 38 -16.99 -1.97 -8.36
C ILE A 38 -18.30 -1.39 -7.83
N ASP A 39 -19.41 -1.73 -8.49
CA ASP A 39 -20.71 -1.07 -8.35
C ASP A 39 -21.83 -2.03 -7.92
N THR A 40 -21.51 -3.31 -7.73
CA THR A 40 -22.42 -4.33 -7.20
C THR A 40 -22.11 -4.63 -5.74
N VAL A 41 -23.11 -5.11 -4.99
CA VAL A 41 -22.95 -5.49 -3.57
C VAL A 41 -21.74 -6.40 -3.36
N ASN A 42 -21.61 -7.47 -4.15
CA ASN A 42 -20.54 -8.45 -4.00
C ASN A 42 -19.16 -7.87 -4.33
N ARG A 43 -19.06 -7.01 -5.34
CA ARG A 43 -17.78 -6.37 -5.71
C ARG A 43 -17.34 -5.38 -4.64
N VAL A 44 -18.26 -4.54 -4.15
CA VAL A 44 -17.95 -3.59 -3.06
C VAL A 44 -17.56 -4.32 -1.78
N ALA A 45 -18.33 -5.34 -1.38
CA ALA A 45 -18.03 -6.13 -0.18
C ALA A 45 -16.67 -6.84 -0.31
N GLY A 46 -16.40 -7.48 -1.43
CA GLY A 46 -15.13 -8.16 -1.68
C GLY A 46 -13.94 -7.20 -1.69
N PHE A 47 -14.08 -6.05 -2.35
CA PHE A 47 -13.05 -5.01 -2.37
C PHE A 47 -12.75 -4.48 -0.96
N ILE A 48 -13.78 -4.02 -0.24
CA ILE A 48 -13.61 -3.47 1.12
C ILE A 48 -13.03 -4.52 2.06
N ALA A 49 -13.49 -5.79 1.99
CA ALA A 49 -12.97 -6.85 2.85
C ALA A 49 -11.47 -7.10 2.64
N GLN A 50 -11.03 -7.21 1.38
CA GLN A 50 -9.61 -7.41 1.05
C GLN A 50 -8.77 -6.21 1.49
N CYS A 51 -9.15 -5.00 1.06
CA CYS A 51 -8.43 -3.78 1.43
C CYS A 51 -8.41 -3.57 2.95
N SER A 52 -9.48 -3.90 3.65
CA SER A 52 -9.56 -3.83 5.12
C SER A 52 -8.55 -4.78 5.78
N HIS A 53 -8.38 -5.99 5.26
CA HIS A 53 -7.36 -6.92 5.76
C HIS A 53 -5.94 -6.38 5.55
N GLU A 54 -5.63 -5.92 4.33
CA GLU A 54 -4.28 -5.48 3.95
C GLU A 54 -3.84 -4.17 4.62
N SER A 55 -4.78 -3.28 4.92
CA SER A 55 -4.50 -1.91 5.40
C SER A 55 -4.96 -1.65 6.84
N ARG A 56 -5.27 -2.71 7.59
CA ARG A 56 -5.82 -2.62 8.96
C ARG A 56 -7.04 -1.69 8.99
N GLN A 57 -8.09 -2.09 8.28
CA GLN A 57 -9.32 -1.32 8.09
C GLN A 57 -9.05 0.09 7.53
N PHE A 58 -8.16 0.24 6.54
CA PHE A 58 -7.85 1.53 5.91
C PHE A 58 -7.18 2.55 6.85
N THR A 59 -6.51 2.08 7.92
CA THR A 59 -5.77 2.95 8.85
C THR A 59 -4.26 2.99 8.57
N VAL A 60 -3.74 2.01 7.82
CA VAL A 60 -2.32 1.90 7.46
C VAL A 60 -2.18 1.94 5.95
N LEU A 61 -1.67 3.05 5.42
CA LEU A 61 -1.53 3.29 3.98
C LEU A 61 -0.09 3.20 3.48
N GLU A 62 0.89 3.08 4.36
CA GLU A 62 2.28 2.84 4.00
C GLU A 62 2.90 1.85 4.99
N GLU A 63 3.83 1.02 4.50
CA GLU A 63 4.64 0.19 5.39
C GLU A 63 5.58 1.03 6.25
N ASN A 64 5.71 0.69 7.54
CA ASN A 64 6.56 1.43 8.47
C ASN A 64 8.04 0.99 8.44
N LEU A 65 8.30 -0.28 8.03
CA LEU A 65 9.60 -0.94 7.95
C LEU A 65 10.53 -0.77 9.16
N ASN A 66 9.98 -0.49 10.35
CA ASN A 66 10.77 -0.12 11.52
C ASN A 66 11.08 -1.33 12.42
N TYR A 67 12.00 -2.18 11.97
CA TYR A 67 12.35 -3.44 12.66
C TYR A 67 13.59 -3.32 13.55
N SER A 68 13.62 -4.06 14.66
CA SER A 68 14.85 -4.27 15.44
C SER A 68 15.78 -5.28 14.75
N ALA A 69 17.07 -5.29 15.10
CA ALA A 69 18.04 -6.27 14.56
C ALA A 69 17.57 -7.72 14.75
N LYS A 70 17.03 -8.04 15.94
CA LYS A 70 16.43 -9.35 16.23
C LYS A 70 15.28 -9.68 15.28
N ALA A 71 14.37 -8.72 15.04
CA ALA A 71 13.23 -8.92 14.14
C ALA A 71 13.68 -9.07 12.68
N LEU A 72 14.68 -8.29 12.24
CA LEU A 72 15.27 -8.41 10.90
C LEU A 72 15.84 -9.81 10.65
N ASN A 73 16.59 -10.35 11.61
CA ASN A 73 17.13 -11.70 11.50
C ASN A 73 16.05 -12.80 11.53
N LEU A 74 14.92 -12.55 12.19
CA LEU A 74 13.80 -13.49 12.28
C LEU A 74 12.90 -13.48 11.04
N ILE A 75 12.50 -12.29 10.59
CA ILE A 75 11.49 -12.08 9.54
C ILE A 75 12.16 -12.09 8.15
N PHE A 76 13.38 -11.56 8.05
CA PHE A 76 14.11 -11.42 6.79
C PHE A 76 15.45 -12.20 6.80
N PRO A 77 15.49 -13.47 7.24
CA PRO A 77 16.74 -14.22 7.36
C PRO A 77 17.45 -14.38 6.02
N LYS A 78 16.70 -14.40 4.90
CA LYS A 78 17.26 -14.41 3.54
C LYS A 78 18.16 -13.20 3.28
N TYR A 79 17.77 -12.02 3.75
CA TYR A 79 18.46 -10.78 3.44
C TYR A 79 19.53 -10.43 4.47
N PHE A 80 19.36 -10.85 5.73
CA PHE A 80 20.31 -10.55 6.79
C PHE A 80 21.20 -11.77 7.07
N LYS A 81 20.72 -12.70 7.90
CA LYS A 81 21.47 -13.89 8.32
C LYS A 81 22.13 -14.69 7.19
N LYS A 82 21.40 -15.01 6.12
CA LYS A 82 21.90 -15.87 5.03
C LYS A 82 22.90 -15.17 4.10
N LEU A 83 22.87 -13.85 4.02
CA LEU A 83 23.79 -13.05 3.21
C LEU A 83 24.88 -12.39 4.06
N GLY A 84 24.97 -12.72 5.35
CA GLY A 84 26.00 -12.22 6.26
C GLY A 84 25.92 -10.73 6.55
N ARG A 85 24.76 -10.08 6.37
CA ARG A 85 24.62 -8.68 6.83
C ARG A 85 24.44 -8.66 8.34
N ASP A 86 25.19 -7.80 9.00
CA ASP A 86 24.90 -7.45 10.38
C ASP A 86 23.56 -6.70 10.40
N ALA A 87 22.63 -7.16 11.25
CA ALA A 87 21.31 -6.55 11.34
C ALA A 87 21.32 -5.28 12.21
N ASP A 88 22.34 -5.13 13.07
CA ASP A 88 22.50 -3.92 13.89
C ASP A 88 22.86 -2.69 13.03
N ASP A 89 23.50 -2.88 11.86
CA ASP A 89 23.75 -1.79 10.90
C ASP A 89 22.48 -1.19 10.27
N TYR A 90 21.35 -1.90 10.34
CA TYR A 90 20.09 -1.52 9.66
C TYR A 90 18.92 -1.35 10.63
N HIS A 91 19.10 -1.72 11.90
CA HIS A 91 18.00 -1.71 12.86
C HIS A 91 17.41 -0.30 12.99
N ARG A 92 16.09 -0.22 13.10
CA ARG A 92 15.37 1.05 13.23
C ARG A 92 15.64 2.07 12.10
N ASP A 93 16.14 1.63 10.96
CA ASP A 93 16.27 2.43 9.74
C ASP A 93 15.37 1.87 8.62
N PRO A 94 14.10 2.30 8.56
CA PRO A 94 13.15 1.87 7.52
C PRO A 94 13.66 2.03 6.10
N LYS A 95 14.44 3.09 5.82
CA LYS A 95 14.94 3.38 4.47
C LYS A 95 16.01 2.37 4.08
N ALA A 96 16.99 2.14 4.96
CA ALA A 96 18.02 1.14 4.73
C ALA A 96 17.42 -0.27 4.61
N ILE A 97 16.45 -0.60 5.48
CA ILE A 97 15.73 -1.87 5.45
C ILE A 97 14.99 -2.07 4.12
N ALA A 98 14.21 -1.08 3.66
CA ALA A 98 13.49 -1.14 2.39
C ALA A 98 14.44 -1.39 1.20
N ASN A 99 15.55 -0.63 1.18
CA ASN A 99 16.54 -0.72 0.13
C ASN A 99 17.21 -2.10 0.09
N VAL A 100 17.32 -2.79 1.23
CA VAL A 100 17.81 -4.18 1.29
C VAL A 100 16.76 -5.18 0.81
N ILE A 101 15.54 -5.11 1.33
CA ILE A 101 14.49 -6.13 1.10
C ILE A 101 13.96 -6.09 -0.35
N TYR A 102 13.90 -4.89 -0.93
CA TYR A 102 13.34 -4.66 -2.25
C TYR A 102 14.38 -4.41 -3.34
N ALA A 103 15.69 -4.54 -3.05
CA ALA A 103 16.74 -4.44 -4.08
C ALA A 103 16.58 -5.50 -5.16
N ASN A 104 16.80 -5.10 -6.42
CA ASN A 104 16.79 -5.96 -7.61
C ASN A 104 15.47 -6.74 -7.78
N ARG A 105 14.35 -6.16 -7.34
CA ARG A 105 13.01 -6.76 -7.40
C ARG A 105 12.03 -5.79 -8.03
N MET A 106 11.08 -6.30 -8.82
CA MET A 106 9.95 -5.51 -9.35
C MET A 106 10.41 -4.23 -10.07
N GLY A 107 11.54 -4.30 -10.79
CA GLY A 107 12.15 -3.16 -11.50
C GLY A 107 13.00 -2.23 -10.65
N ASN A 108 13.05 -2.42 -9.33
CA ASN A 108 13.97 -1.66 -8.47
C ASN A 108 15.42 -2.06 -8.77
N GLY A 109 16.30 -1.08 -8.76
CA GLY A 109 17.75 -1.26 -8.78
C GLY A 109 18.30 -1.85 -7.49
N ASN A 110 19.63 -1.84 -7.39
CA ASN A 110 20.34 -2.37 -6.23
C ASN A 110 20.11 -1.55 -4.94
N THR A 111 20.67 -2.00 -3.83
CA THR A 111 20.51 -1.33 -2.52
C THR A 111 20.93 0.13 -2.50
N LYS A 112 21.88 0.54 -3.36
CA LYS A 112 22.40 1.92 -3.43
C LYS A 112 21.50 2.86 -4.24
N SER A 113 20.58 2.34 -5.05
CA SER A 113 19.70 3.18 -5.88
C SER A 113 18.67 3.97 -5.06
N GLY A 114 18.38 3.50 -3.83
CA GLY A 114 17.31 4.07 -3.00
C GLY A 114 15.89 3.71 -3.47
N GLU A 115 15.76 2.88 -4.51
CA GLU A 115 14.48 2.56 -5.13
C GLU A 115 13.61 1.63 -4.26
N GLY A 116 14.21 0.81 -3.40
CA GLY A 116 13.46 0.01 -2.44
C GLY A 116 12.64 0.86 -1.48
N TRP A 117 13.19 1.97 -0.99
CA TRP A 117 12.43 2.94 -0.18
C TRP A 117 11.50 3.82 -1.02
N LYS A 118 11.95 4.25 -2.21
CA LYS A 118 11.16 5.13 -3.09
C LYS A 118 9.84 4.45 -3.50
N PHE A 119 9.90 3.18 -3.88
CA PHE A 119 8.78 2.37 -4.35
C PHE A 119 8.35 1.30 -3.32
N ARG A 120 8.46 1.62 -2.03
CA ARG A 120 7.91 0.79 -0.95
C ARG A 120 6.38 0.65 -1.05
N GLY A 121 5.81 -0.30 -0.35
CA GLY A 121 4.37 -0.56 -0.22
C GLY A 121 3.58 0.66 0.21
N ARG A 122 2.60 1.04 -0.62
CA ARG A 122 1.62 2.11 -0.35
C ARG A 122 0.22 1.71 -0.77
N GLY A 123 -0.76 2.42 -0.22
CA GLY A 123 -2.16 2.24 -0.55
C GLY A 123 -2.82 1.09 0.21
N VAL A 124 -4.12 0.97 0.02
CA VAL A 124 -4.95 0.00 0.73
C VAL A 124 -4.73 -1.44 0.28
N ILE A 125 -4.00 -1.64 -0.82
CA ILE A 125 -3.62 -2.93 -1.40
C ILE A 125 -2.09 -3.15 -1.45
N GLN A 126 -1.30 -2.27 -0.82
CA GLN A 126 0.16 -2.39 -0.75
C GLN A 126 0.87 -2.45 -2.12
N LEU A 127 0.61 -1.49 -3.01
CA LEU A 127 1.33 -1.33 -4.28
C LEU A 127 2.84 -1.14 -4.01
N THR A 128 3.67 -2.04 -4.55
CA THR A 128 5.10 -2.12 -4.24
C THR A 128 5.93 -2.35 -5.50
N GLY A 129 7.07 -1.66 -5.61
CA GLY A 129 8.07 -1.85 -6.66
C GLY A 129 7.88 -0.96 -7.89
N LYS A 130 9.00 -0.53 -8.49
CA LYS A 130 9.04 0.42 -9.62
C LYS A 130 8.14 0.02 -10.78
N ASN A 131 8.16 -1.25 -11.20
CA ASN A 131 7.34 -1.73 -12.32
C ASN A 131 5.85 -1.52 -12.06
N ASN A 132 5.38 -1.84 -10.85
CA ASN A 132 3.97 -1.69 -10.49
C ASN A 132 3.58 -0.22 -10.38
N TYR A 133 4.45 0.63 -9.83
CA TYR A 133 4.25 2.07 -9.80
C TYR A 133 4.22 2.69 -11.20
N THR A 134 5.08 2.23 -12.11
CA THR A 134 5.12 2.69 -13.50
C THR A 134 3.85 2.28 -14.23
N ALA A 135 3.44 1.01 -14.13
CA ALA A 135 2.21 0.53 -14.76
C ALA A 135 0.96 1.27 -14.24
N PHE A 136 0.89 1.51 -12.92
CA PHE A 136 -0.20 2.30 -12.35
C PHE A 136 -0.16 3.76 -12.81
N ALA A 137 1.02 4.37 -12.89
CA ALA A 137 1.18 5.74 -13.39
C ALA A 137 0.69 5.87 -14.84
N GLU A 138 0.97 4.88 -15.69
CA GLU A 138 0.48 4.81 -17.06
C GLU A 138 -1.05 4.66 -17.11
N ASP A 139 -1.64 3.78 -16.29
CA ASP A 139 -3.09 3.54 -16.23
C ASP A 139 -3.90 4.80 -15.87
N ILE A 140 -3.38 5.61 -14.94
CA ILE A 140 -4.04 6.85 -14.48
C ILE A 140 -3.55 8.12 -15.21
N ASP A 141 -2.78 7.97 -16.28
CA ASP A 141 -2.18 9.04 -17.09
C ASP A 141 -1.46 10.12 -16.23
N LYS A 142 -0.52 9.66 -15.39
CA LYS A 142 0.33 10.51 -14.54
C LYS A 142 1.80 10.19 -14.74
N SER A 143 2.65 11.19 -14.51
CA SER A 143 4.09 10.92 -14.42
C SER A 143 4.40 10.14 -13.14
N LEU A 144 5.40 9.26 -13.20
CA LEU A 144 5.81 8.41 -12.06
C LEU A 144 6.04 9.21 -10.76
N ASN A 145 6.66 10.38 -10.83
CA ASN A 145 6.89 11.22 -9.65
C ASN A 145 5.57 11.76 -9.07
N LYS A 146 4.63 12.20 -9.91
CA LYS A 146 3.30 12.62 -9.46
C LYS A 146 2.51 11.46 -8.88
N THR A 147 2.64 10.25 -9.43
CA THR A 147 2.00 9.04 -8.90
C THR A 147 2.52 8.68 -7.52
N ILE A 148 3.82 8.81 -7.25
CA ILE A 148 4.39 8.59 -5.91
C ILE A 148 3.78 9.54 -4.88
N ASP A 149 3.61 10.83 -5.23
CA ASP A 149 2.99 11.79 -4.31
C ASP A 149 1.49 11.55 -4.17
N TYR A 150 0.83 11.14 -5.26
CA TYR A 150 -0.59 10.80 -5.25
C TYR A 150 -0.91 9.64 -4.31
N LEU A 151 -0.12 8.58 -4.34
CA LEU A 151 -0.25 7.39 -3.48
C LEU A 151 -0.11 7.67 -1.97
N LYS A 152 0.41 8.85 -1.57
CA LYS A 152 0.47 9.28 -0.16
C LYS A 152 -0.86 9.86 0.34
N SER A 153 -1.76 10.23 -0.56
CA SER A 153 -3.09 10.74 -0.21
C SER A 153 -4.08 9.58 -0.04
N LYS A 154 -5.15 9.76 0.76
CA LYS A 154 -6.22 8.74 0.86
C LYS A 154 -6.84 8.40 -0.50
N LYS A 155 -6.99 9.41 -1.37
CA LYS A 155 -7.53 9.23 -2.71
C LYS A 155 -6.64 8.32 -3.57
N GLY A 156 -5.35 8.64 -3.65
CA GLY A 156 -4.41 7.80 -4.41
C GLY A 156 -4.12 6.47 -3.74
N ALA A 157 -4.27 6.36 -2.42
CA ALA A 157 -4.18 5.10 -1.72
C ALA A 157 -5.35 4.15 -2.01
N LEU A 158 -6.51 4.67 -2.42
CA LEU A 158 -7.71 3.91 -2.75
C LEU A 158 -7.77 3.47 -4.22
N GLU A 159 -7.24 4.31 -5.11
CA GLU A 159 -7.22 4.10 -6.56
C GLU A 159 -6.19 3.04 -6.97
#